data_AF-A0A3D2IC83-F1
#
_entry.id   AF-A0A3D2IC83-F1
#
_cell.length_a   1.000
_cell.length_b   1.000
_cell.length_c   1.000
_cell.angle_alpha   90.00
_cell.angle_beta   90.00
_cell.angle_gamma   90.00
#
_symmetry.space_group_name_H-M   'P 1'
#
loop_
_entity.id
_entity.type
_entity.pdbx_description
1 polymer ?
#
loop_
_entity_poly.entity_id
_entity_poly.type
_entity_poly.pdbx_seq_one_letter_code
_entity_poly.pdbx_strand_id
1 'polypeptide(L)'
;KAAILGAKEVGIAVTAGTFTSVVVFLPNIVNESFIAPYMYYIGMPIIISLIASLLISLTVIPLLTSKFKPRSKQIKRTIIDKLSDKYSVFLAWFIARRWVSTISIVLLFLSIGVPIALGLNIDMFPNNPERELELRYNLNGSYTLDRVKETVDKVEDYLYANQDKFEIESVYTYYQPEFANSTIILIDEEDAKKSVEFIKEEIEKDLPLVTIGEPAFEFRSRNNSESIRVYVQGESMDVLTELA
;
A
#
# COMPACT_ATOMS: atom_id res chain seq x y z
N LYS A 1 -16.81 -43.05 -14.37
CA LYS A 1 -17.75 -43.14 -13.23
C LYS A 1 -17.15 -42.59 -11.93
N ALA A 2 -15.96 -43.04 -11.49
CA ALA A 2 -15.31 -42.52 -10.27
C ALA A 2 -15.09 -40.98 -10.27
N ALA A 3 -14.66 -40.40 -11.40
CA ALA A 3 -14.44 -38.95 -11.50
C ALA A 3 -15.72 -38.11 -11.32
N ILE A 4 -16.88 -38.60 -11.80
CA ILE A 4 -18.16 -37.90 -11.67
C ILE A 4 -18.68 -37.99 -10.22
N LEU A 5 -18.53 -39.16 -9.59
CA LEU A 5 -18.88 -39.35 -8.17
C LEU A 5 -18.00 -38.46 -7.27
N GLY A 6 -16.69 -38.42 -7.50
CA GLY A 6 -15.78 -37.54 -6.76
C GLY A 6 -16.11 -36.06 -6.92
N ALA A 7 -16.40 -35.62 -8.15
CA ALA A 7 -16.82 -34.24 -8.41
C ALA A 7 -18.14 -33.87 -7.72
N LYS A 8 -19.10 -34.81 -7.65
CA LYS A 8 -20.38 -34.59 -6.96
C LYS A 8 -20.22 -34.49 -5.44
N GLU A 9 -19.31 -35.28 -4.86
CA GLU A 9 -19.05 -35.29 -3.42
C GLU A 9 -18.41 -33.98 -2.94
N VAL A 10 -17.43 -33.47 -3.69
CA VAL A 10 -16.69 -32.25 -3.31
C VAL A 10 -17.33 -30.97 -3.85
N GLY A 11 -18.27 -31.07 -4.81
CA GLY A 11 -18.79 -29.92 -5.55
C GLY A 11 -19.46 -28.87 -4.67
N ILE A 12 -20.21 -29.30 -3.63
CA ILE A 12 -20.85 -28.38 -2.67
C ILE A 12 -19.78 -27.63 -1.86
N ALA A 13 -18.76 -28.34 -1.36
CA ALA A 13 -17.71 -27.76 -0.54
C ALA A 13 -16.86 -26.73 -1.30
N VAL A 14 -16.48 -27.06 -2.54
CA VAL A 14 -15.68 -26.16 -3.40
C VAL A 14 -16.50 -24.93 -3.78
N THR A 15 -17.78 -25.11 -4.15
CA THR A 15 -18.67 -23.99 -4.49
C THR A 15 -18.84 -23.04 -3.30
N ALA A 16 -19.11 -23.58 -2.10
CA ALA A 16 -19.26 -22.78 -0.90
C ALA A 16 -17.98 -21.99 -0.55
N GLY A 17 -16.81 -22.61 -0.65
CA GLY A 17 -15.51 -21.95 -0.41
C GLY A 17 -15.18 -20.85 -1.44
N THR A 18 -15.56 -21.06 -2.71
CA THR A 18 -15.43 -20.01 -3.73
C THR A 18 -16.35 -18.84 -3.43
N PHE A 19 -17.62 -19.10 -3.09
CA PHE A 19 -18.56 -18.02 -2.75
C PHE A 19 -18.16 -17.25 -1.49
N THR A 20 -17.64 -17.90 -0.44
CA THR A 20 -17.14 -17.17 0.74
C THR A 20 -16.01 -16.23 0.37
N SER A 21 -15.12 -16.67 -0.54
CA SER A 21 -14.03 -15.83 -1.04
C SER A 21 -14.57 -14.62 -1.84
N VAL A 22 -15.59 -14.82 -2.68
CA VAL A 22 -16.26 -13.73 -3.41
C VAL A 22 -16.94 -12.73 -2.45
N VAL A 23 -17.62 -13.23 -1.42
CA VAL A 23 -18.33 -12.38 -0.43
C VAL A 23 -17.37 -11.48 0.34
N VAL A 24 -16.14 -11.92 0.60
CA VAL A 24 -15.13 -11.08 1.27
C VAL A 24 -14.72 -9.87 0.42
N PHE A 25 -14.76 -9.96 -0.91
CA PHE A 25 -14.41 -8.83 -1.79
C PHE A 25 -15.57 -7.88 -2.07
N LEU A 26 -16.82 -8.31 -1.89
CA LEU A 26 -18.00 -7.52 -2.22
C LEU A 26 -18.07 -6.16 -1.46
N PRO A 27 -17.79 -6.09 -0.13
CA PRO A 27 -17.79 -4.81 0.59
C PRO A 27 -16.76 -3.81 0.05
N ASN A 28 -15.60 -4.29 -0.42
CA ASN A 28 -14.53 -3.43 -0.91
C ASN A 28 -14.90 -2.77 -2.25
N ILE A 29 -15.75 -3.41 -3.05
CA ILE A 29 -16.20 -2.92 -4.36
C ILE A 29 -17.36 -1.93 -4.22
N VAL A 30 -18.24 -2.13 -3.24
CA VAL A 30 -19.48 -1.35 -3.05
C VAL A 30 -19.29 -0.15 -2.12
N ASN A 31 -18.11 0.01 -1.51
CA ASN A 31 -17.80 1.15 -0.65
C ASN A 31 -17.81 2.47 -1.46
N GLU A 32 -18.26 3.58 -0.86
CA GLU A 32 -18.25 4.94 -1.46
C GLU A 32 -16.99 5.74 -1.09
N SER A 33 -15.90 5.05 -0.78
CA SER A 33 -14.62 5.69 -0.44
C SER A 33 -13.85 6.11 -1.69
N PHE A 34 -12.94 7.08 -1.57
CA PHE A 34 -12.02 7.47 -2.65
C PHE A 34 -11.22 6.29 -3.24
N ILE A 35 -11.00 5.24 -2.44
CA ILE A 35 -10.26 4.02 -2.80
C ILE A 35 -11.15 3.02 -3.59
N ALA A 36 -12.47 3.20 -3.62
CA ALA A 36 -13.41 2.25 -4.20
C ALA A 36 -13.18 1.95 -5.69
N PRO A 37 -12.88 2.94 -6.56
CA PRO A 37 -12.54 2.65 -7.95
C PRO A 37 -11.31 1.74 -8.08
N TYR A 38 -10.27 1.94 -7.25
CA TYR A 38 -9.07 1.10 -7.24
C TYR A 38 -9.42 -0.34 -6.80
N MET A 39 -10.22 -0.48 -5.74
CA MET A 39 -10.68 -1.80 -5.28
C MET A 39 -11.58 -2.49 -6.30
N TYR A 40 -12.39 -1.75 -7.06
CA TYR A 40 -13.21 -2.29 -8.15
C TYR A 40 -12.32 -2.93 -9.23
N TYR A 41 -11.27 -2.23 -9.68
CA TYR A 41 -10.35 -2.75 -10.70
C TYR A 41 -9.54 -3.97 -10.24
N ILE A 42 -9.30 -4.12 -8.94
CA ILE A 42 -8.61 -5.30 -8.37
C ILE A 42 -9.60 -6.45 -8.11
N GLY A 43 -10.73 -6.15 -7.50
CA GLY A 43 -11.70 -7.14 -7.01
C GLY A 43 -12.49 -7.82 -8.13
N MET A 44 -12.92 -7.07 -9.15
CA MET A 44 -13.72 -7.63 -10.25
C MET A 44 -13.00 -8.74 -11.03
N PRO A 45 -11.72 -8.58 -11.44
CA PRO A 45 -10.96 -9.67 -12.06
C PRO A 45 -10.83 -10.92 -11.18
N ILE A 46 -10.65 -10.75 -9.86
CA ILE A 46 -10.54 -11.87 -8.91
C ILE A 46 -11.86 -12.64 -8.87
N ILE A 47 -12.99 -11.95 -8.72
CA ILE A 47 -14.32 -12.58 -8.66
C ILE A 47 -14.61 -13.35 -9.95
N ILE A 48 -14.38 -12.73 -11.11
CA ILE A 48 -14.58 -13.39 -12.42
C ILE A 48 -13.68 -14.63 -12.54
N SER A 49 -12.41 -14.52 -12.13
CA SER A 49 -11.45 -15.64 -12.16
C SER A 49 -11.85 -16.77 -11.22
N LEU A 50 -12.38 -16.47 -10.04
CA LEU A 50 -12.88 -17.46 -9.08
C LEU A 50 -14.09 -18.21 -9.62
N ILE A 51 -15.05 -17.50 -10.24
CA ILE A 51 -16.22 -18.12 -10.87
C ILE A 51 -15.80 -18.99 -12.06
N ALA A 52 -14.91 -18.50 -12.92
CA ALA A 52 -14.37 -19.26 -14.03
C ALA A 52 -13.63 -20.52 -13.55
N SER A 53 -12.79 -20.39 -12.52
CA SER A 53 -12.06 -21.49 -11.90
C SER A 53 -13.01 -22.56 -11.32
N LEU A 54 -14.08 -22.13 -10.65
CA LEU A 54 -15.12 -23.03 -10.14
C LEU A 54 -15.78 -23.84 -11.29
N LEU A 55 -16.15 -23.17 -12.38
CA LEU A 55 -16.72 -23.83 -13.55
C LEU A 55 -15.75 -24.85 -14.16
N ILE A 56 -14.48 -24.47 -14.35
CA ILE A 56 -13.44 -25.35 -14.89
C ILE A 56 -13.22 -26.56 -13.96
N SER A 57 -13.20 -26.33 -12.64
CA SER A 57 -12.99 -27.37 -11.64
C SER A 57 -14.12 -28.41 -11.61
N LEU A 58 -15.36 -28.01 -11.88
CA LEU A 58 -16.51 -28.93 -11.87
C LEU A 58 -16.77 -29.58 -13.23
N THR A 59 -16.30 -29.00 -14.33
CA THR A 59 -16.58 -29.49 -15.69
C THR A 59 -15.35 -30.08 -16.36
N VAL A 60 -14.32 -29.29 -16.58
CA VAL A 60 -13.14 -29.64 -17.37
C VAL A 60 -12.26 -30.64 -16.61
N ILE A 61 -12.01 -30.43 -15.33
CA ILE A 61 -11.14 -31.32 -14.54
C ILE A 61 -11.71 -32.76 -14.47
N PRO A 62 -12.99 -33.00 -14.13
CA PRO A 62 -13.54 -34.36 -14.11
C PRO A 62 -13.56 -35.00 -15.50
N LEU A 63 -13.80 -34.22 -16.56
CA LEU A 63 -13.79 -34.69 -17.94
C LEU A 63 -12.39 -35.13 -18.37
N LEU A 64 -11.37 -34.32 -18.13
CA LEU A 64 -9.98 -34.68 -18.43
C LEU A 64 -9.53 -35.89 -17.60
N THR A 65 -9.82 -35.90 -16.30
CA THR A 65 -9.45 -37.01 -15.39
C THR A 65 -10.09 -38.33 -15.82
N SER A 66 -11.27 -38.29 -16.45
CA SER A 66 -11.91 -39.50 -17.00
C SER A 66 -11.17 -40.10 -18.21
N LYS A 67 -10.38 -39.30 -18.93
CA LYS A 67 -9.57 -39.73 -20.08
C LYS A 67 -8.19 -40.24 -19.68
N PHE A 68 -7.69 -39.86 -18.50
CA PHE A 68 -6.43 -40.38 -17.98
C PHE A 68 -6.60 -41.78 -17.38
N LYS A 69 -5.77 -42.73 -17.81
CA LYS A 69 -5.76 -44.09 -17.28
C LYS A 69 -5.13 -44.05 -15.87
N PRO A 70 -5.81 -44.53 -14.81
CA PRO A 70 -5.21 -44.58 -13.48
C PRO A 70 -3.99 -45.51 -13.50
N ARG A 71 -2.82 -45.01 -13.08
CA ARG A 71 -1.67 -45.88 -12.79
C ARG A 71 -2.07 -46.84 -11.68
N SER A 72 -1.78 -48.13 -11.85
CA SER A 72 -2.03 -49.13 -10.82
C SER A 72 -1.33 -48.73 -9.52
N LYS A 73 -2.05 -48.79 -8.40
CA LYS A 73 -1.55 -48.52 -7.04
C LYS A 73 -0.30 -49.38 -6.77
N GLN A 74 0.89 -48.80 -6.95
CA GLN A 74 2.06 -49.23 -6.20
C GLN A 74 2.16 -48.32 -5.00
N ILE A 75 1.78 -48.84 -3.83
CA ILE A 75 1.98 -48.16 -2.56
C ILE A 75 3.48 -48.22 -2.26
N LYS A 76 4.25 -47.30 -2.85
CA LYS A 76 5.63 -47.06 -2.43
C LYS A 76 5.56 -46.06 -1.29
N ARG A 77 6.08 -46.43 -0.12
CA ARG A 77 6.23 -45.50 1.02
C ARG A 77 7.07 -44.31 0.56
N THR A 78 6.39 -43.19 0.32
CA THR A 78 7.01 -41.97 -0.20
C THR A 78 7.38 -41.07 0.99
N ILE A 79 8.19 -40.04 0.75
CA ILE A 79 8.50 -39.00 1.75
C ILE A 79 7.19 -38.39 2.33
N ILE A 80 6.14 -38.34 1.50
CA ILE A 80 4.79 -37.89 1.88
C ILE A 80 4.20 -38.75 2.99
N ASP A 81 4.36 -40.09 2.94
CA ASP A 81 3.83 -40.98 3.98
C ASP A 81 4.57 -40.78 5.31
N LYS A 82 5.90 -40.62 5.27
CA LYS A 82 6.69 -40.30 6.47
C LYS A 82 6.32 -38.95 7.08
N LEU A 83 5.99 -37.96 6.24
CA LEU A 83 5.55 -36.64 6.70
C LEU A 83 4.13 -36.72 7.29
N SER A 84 3.25 -37.52 6.71
CA SER A 84 1.90 -37.79 7.23
C SER A 84 1.94 -38.49 8.59
N ASP A 85 2.83 -39.48 8.75
CA ASP A 85 3.03 -40.18 10.03
C ASP A 85 3.55 -39.23 11.12
N LYS A 86 4.51 -38.36 10.80
CA LYS A 86 5.01 -37.35 11.75
C LYS A 86 3.95 -36.31 12.08
N TYR A 87 3.20 -35.84 11.08
CA TYR A 87 2.12 -34.89 11.27
C TYR A 87 1.01 -35.47 12.14
N SER A 88 0.63 -36.73 11.95
CA SER A 88 -0.41 -37.37 12.76
C SER A 88 0.01 -37.53 14.21
N VAL A 89 1.28 -37.87 14.49
CA VAL A 89 1.82 -37.92 15.87
C VAL A 89 1.84 -36.53 16.50
N PHE A 90 2.28 -35.50 15.76
CA PHE A 90 2.28 -34.12 16.23
C PHE A 90 0.86 -33.60 16.51
N LEU A 91 -0.07 -33.87 15.60
CA LEU A 91 -1.47 -33.47 15.72
C LEU A 91 -2.13 -34.18 16.90
N ALA A 92 -1.90 -35.49 17.08
CA ALA A 92 -2.41 -36.24 18.22
C ALA A 92 -1.88 -35.68 19.55
N TRP A 93 -0.59 -35.33 19.60
CA TRP A 93 0.00 -34.68 20.77
C TRP A 93 -0.61 -33.29 21.03
N PHE A 94 -0.82 -32.49 19.98
CA PHE A 94 -1.37 -31.15 20.06
C PHE A 94 -2.83 -31.15 20.54
N ILE A 95 -3.66 -32.05 19.99
CA ILE A 95 -5.06 -32.21 20.39
C ILE A 95 -5.17 -32.78 21.81
N ALA A 96 -4.32 -33.73 22.20
CA ALA A 96 -4.33 -34.31 23.54
C ALA A 96 -4.03 -33.26 24.63
N ARG A 97 -3.32 -32.18 24.29
CA ARG A 97 -2.95 -31.11 25.22
C ARG A 97 -3.73 -29.83 24.92
N ARG A 98 -5.02 -29.82 25.27
CA ARG A 98 -5.93 -28.66 25.12
C ARG A 98 -5.33 -27.31 25.58
N TRP A 99 -4.54 -27.31 26.64
CA TRP A 99 -3.93 -26.08 27.17
C TRP A 99 -2.81 -25.53 26.27
N VAL A 100 -2.07 -26.41 25.58
CA VAL A 100 -1.07 -25.99 24.58
C VAL A 100 -1.77 -25.29 23.41
N SER A 101 -2.88 -25.85 22.92
CA SER A 101 -3.68 -25.22 21.85
C SER A 101 -4.19 -23.84 22.25
N THR A 102 -4.77 -23.72 23.46
CA THR A 102 -5.25 -22.41 23.96
C THR A 102 -4.12 -21.40 24.10
N ILE A 103 -2.98 -21.79 24.68
CA ILE A 103 -1.81 -20.91 24.83
C ILE A 103 -1.28 -20.50 23.46
N SER A 104 -1.16 -21.44 22.51
CA SER A 104 -0.69 -21.12 21.15
C SER A 104 -1.58 -20.11 20.44
N ILE A 105 -2.91 -20.23 20.57
CA ILE A 105 -3.86 -19.27 20.00
C ILE A 105 -3.69 -17.90 20.65
N VAL A 106 -3.66 -17.84 21.98
CA VAL A 106 -3.48 -16.58 22.71
C VAL A 106 -2.16 -15.90 22.33
N LEU A 107 -1.08 -16.67 22.23
CA LEU A 107 0.25 -16.16 21.88
C LEU A 107 0.31 -15.66 20.44
N LEU A 108 -0.42 -16.30 19.51
CA LEU A 108 -0.60 -15.83 18.14
C LEU A 108 -1.31 -14.47 18.09
N PHE A 109 -2.42 -14.33 18.81
CA PHE A 109 -3.13 -13.06 18.89
C PHE A 109 -2.30 -11.98 19.58
N LEU A 110 -1.57 -12.32 20.64
CA LEU A 110 -0.68 -11.39 21.34
C LEU A 110 0.46 -10.93 20.43
N SER A 111 1.03 -11.84 19.64
CA SER A 111 2.13 -11.54 18.72
C SER A 111 1.73 -10.54 17.62
N ILE A 112 0.47 -10.52 17.22
CA ILE A 112 -0.04 -9.59 16.20
C ILE A 112 -0.54 -8.30 16.88
N GLY A 113 -1.28 -8.42 17.98
CA GLY A 113 -1.92 -7.29 18.64
C GLY A 113 -0.97 -6.38 19.40
N VAL A 114 0.07 -6.93 20.04
CA VAL A 114 1.02 -6.15 20.86
C VAL A 114 1.85 -5.17 20.00
N PRO A 115 2.47 -5.57 18.87
CA PRO A 115 3.20 -4.62 18.04
C PRO A 115 2.33 -3.46 17.56
N ILE A 116 1.10 -3.75 17.10
CA ILE A 116 0.14 -2.73 16.63
C ILE A 116 -0.22 -1.78 17.78
N ALA A 117 -0.53 -2.30 18.97
CA ALA A 117 -0.89 -1.50 20.14
C ALA A 117 0.28 -0.67 20.70
N LEU A 118 1.52 -1.11 20.49
CA LEU A 118 2.72 -0.38 20.92
C LEU A 118 3.11 0.77 19.97
N GLY A 119 2.28 1.11 19.00
CA GLY A 119 2.46 2.30 18.16
C GLY A 119 3.20 2.02 16.85
N LEU A 120 3.01 0.83 16.27
CA LEU A 120 3.48 0.57 14.91
C LEU A 120 2.69 1.48 13.95
N ASN A 121 3.34 2.50 13.42
CA ASN A 121 2.75 3.38 12.43
C ASN A 121 2.52 2.57 11.15
N ILE A 122 1.27 2.20 10.91
CA ILE A 122 0.86 1.53 9.67
C ILE A 122 0.69 2.63 8.64
N ASP A 123 1.74 2.89 7.88
CA ASP A 123 1.62 3.70 6.67
C ASP A 123 0.98 2.85 5.57
N MET A 124 -0.31 3.10 5.30
CA MET A 124 -1.08 2.37 4.29
C MET A 124 -0.71 2.78 2.86
N PHE A 125 -0.05 3.92 2.71
CA PHE A 125 0.38 4.48 1.43
C PHE A 125 1.81 4.97 1.58
N PRO A 126 2.78 4.05 1.73
CA PRO A 126 4.18 4.45 1.76
C PRO A 126 4.44 5.24 0.48
N ASN A 127 4.95 6.46 0.65
CA ASN A 127 5.50 7.22 -0.46
C ASN A 127 6.71 6.40 -0.93
N ASN A 128 6.52 5.50 -1.90
CA ASN A 128 7.62 5.02 -2.69
C ASN A 128 8.13 6.27 -3.39
N PRO A 129 9.36 6.72 -3.11
CA PRO A 129 9.94 7.75 -3.90
C PRO A 129 10.12 7.14 -5.29
N GLU A 130 9.22 7.48 -6.20
CA GLU A 130 9.64 7.64 -7.57
C GLU A 130 10.87 8.55 -7.54
N ARG A 131 11.79 8.42 -8.50
CA ARG A 131 12.99 9.27 -8.58
C ARG A 131 12.63 10.70 -9.00
N GLU A 132 11.55 11.21 -8.42
CA GLU A 132 10.92 12.49 -8.53
C GLU A 132 10.74 13.05 -7.11
N LEU A 133 11.29 14.23 -6.86
CA LEU A 133 11.16 14.94 -5.59
C LEU A 133 10.33 16.20 -5.81
N GLU A 134 9.25 16.36 -5.04
CA GLU A 134 8.45 17.59 -5.04
C GLU A 134 8.93 18.57 -3.98
N LEU A 135 9.49 19.70 -4.39
CA LEU A 135 9.88 20.80 -3.51
C LEU A 135 8.81 21.91 -3.52
N ARG A 136 8.17 22.12 -2.36
CA ARG A 136 7.10 23.12 -2.18
C ARG A 136 7.63 24.34 -1.42
N TYR A 137 7.39 25.54 -1.94
CA TYR A 137 7.99 26.78 -1.40
C TYR A 137 7.22 27.40 -0.22
N ASN A 138 6.09 26.80 0.21
CA ASN A 138 5.22 27.22 1.32
C ASN A 138 5.23 28.75 1.56
N LEU A 139 4.66 29.51 0.63
CA LEU A 139 4.67 30.98 0.70
C LEU A 139 3.84 31.48 1.89
N ASN A 140 4.33 32.52 2.57
CA ASN A 140 3.69 33.09 3.76
C ASN A 140 2.46 33.96 3.45
N GLY A 141 2.18 34.22 2.17
CA GLY A 141 1.10 35.07 1.69
C GLY A 141 1.08 35.17 0.18
N SER A 142 0.26 36.07 -0.36
CA SER A 142 0.20 36.36 -1.79
C SER A 142 1.23 37.42 -2.16
N TYR A 143 2.11 37.11 -3.11
CA TYR A 143 3.18 37.99 -3.58
C TYR A 143 3.06 38.26 -5.10
N THR A 144 3.72 39.29 -5.60
CA THR A 144 3.77 39.52 -7.05
C THR A 144 4.55 38.40 -7.75
N LEU A 145 4.16 38.08 -8.99
CA LEU A 145 4.81 37.03 -9.78
C LEU A 145 6.33 37.25 -9.90
N ASP A 146 6.76 38.50 -10.08
CA ASP A 146 8.18 38.85 -10.18
C ASP A 146 8.96 38.50 -8.90
N ARG A 147 8.33 38.68 -7.73
CA ARG A 147 8.96 38.40 -6.43
C ARG A 147 9.03 36.91 -6.13
N VAL A 148 8.00 36.16 -6.52
CA VAL A 148 8.00 34.69 -6.45
C VAL A 148 9.06 34.14 -7.39
N LYS A 149 9.14 34.66 -8.62
CA LYS A 149 10.16 34.30 -9.60
C LYS A 149 11.58 34.49 -9.07
N GLU A 150 11.91 35.67 -8.52
CA GLU A 150 13.25 35.92 -7.95
C GLU A 150 13.64 34.91 -6.86
N THR A 151 12.64 34.39 -6.14
CA THR A 151 12.83 33.40 -5.09
C THR A 151 13.03 32.00 -5.66
N VAL A 152 12.22 31.63 -6.65
CA VAL A 152 12.32 30.37 -7.39
C VAL A 152 13.67 30.30 -8.11
N ASP A 153 14.06 31.35 -8.84
CA ASP A 153 15.31 31.43 -9.60
C ASP A 153 16.52 31.14 -8.67
N LYS A 154 16.52 31.67 -7.45
CA LYS A 154 17.59 31.40 -6.46
C LYS A 154 17.70 29.93 -6.06
N VAL A 155 16.56 29.25 -5.91
CA VAL A 155 16.53 27.83 -5.53
C VAL A 155 16.87 26.96 -6.74
N GLU A 156 16.36 27.29 -7.94
CA GLU A 156 16.72 26.60 -9.18
C GLU A 156 18.21 26.71 -9.47
N ASP A 157 18.79 27.92 -9.37
CA ASP A 157 20.23 28.13 -9.56
C ASP A 157 21.06 27.26 -8.61
N TYR A 158 20.61 27.09 -7.37
CA TYR A 158 21.25 26.21 -6.40
C TYR A 158 21.13 24.73 -6.79
N LEU A 159 19.96 24.28 -7.24
CA LEU A 159 19.74 22.90 -7.68
C LEU A 159 20.59 22.57 -8.91
N TYR A 160 20.62 23.46 -9.91
CA TYR A 160 21.43 23.29 -11.11
C TYR A 160 22.94 23.40 -10.83
N ALA A 161 23.37 24.27 -9.91
CA ALA A 161 24.78 24.33 -9.50
C ALA A 161 25.27 23.02 -8.85
N ASN A 162 24.35 22.23 -8.28
CA ASN A 162 24.64 20.94 -7.65
C ASN A 162 24.05 19.76 -8.42
N GLN A 163 23.75 19.92 -9.72
CA GLN A 163 23.07 18.91 -10.54
C GLN A 163 23.75 17.54 -10.49
N ASP A 164 25.07 17.49 -10.69
CA ASP A 164 25.85 16.25 -10.64
C ASP A 164 25.90 15.63 -9.23
N LYS A 165 25.87 16.47 -8.19
CA LYS A 165 25.95 16.03 -6.79
C LYS A 165 24.65 15.36 -6.35
N PHE A 166 23.52 15.86 -6.85
CA PHE A 166 22.18 15.38 -6.53
C PHE A 166 21.61 14.43 -7.57
N GLU A 167 22.36 14.11 -8.62
CA GLU A 167 21.91 13.23 -9.70
C GLU A 167 20.63 13.73 -10.37
N ILE A 168 20.50 15.05 -10.55
CA ILE A 168 19.30 15.68 -11.12
C ILE A 168 19.36 15.60 -12.65
N GLU A 169 18.35 15.01 -13.26
CA GLU A 169 18.16 15.03 -14.71
C GLU A 169 17.54 16.36 -15.16
N SER A 170 16.44 16.78 -14.52
CA SER A 170 15.76 18.03 -14.84
C SER A 170 14.97 18.61 -13.66
N VAL A 171 14.77 19.92 -13.68
CA VAL A 171 13.91 20.62 -12.71
C VAL A 171 12.81 21.35 -13.48
N TYR A 172 11.56 21.05 -13.13
CA TYR A 172 10.39 21.73 -13.65
C TYR A 172 9.71 22.52 -12.55
N THR A 173 9.66 23.84 -12.67
CA THR A 173 8.97 24.69 -11.69
C THR A 173 7.79 25.38 -12.30
N TYR A 174 6.69 25.43 -11.55
CA TYR A 174 5.57 26.30 -11.83
C TYR A 174 5.21 27.10 -10.58
N TYR A 175 4.83 28.36 -10.78
CA TYR A 175 4.58 29.29 -9.70
C TYR A 175 3.42 30.22 -10.01
N GLN A 176 2.71 30.59 -8.96
CA GLN A 176 1.59 31.52 -8.91
C GLN A 176 1.81 32.50 -7.75
N PRO A 177 1.06 33.61 -7.65
CA PRO A 177 1.18 34.56 -6.54
C PRO A 177 1.09 33.93 -5.14
N GLU A 178 0.34 32.83 -5.01
CA GLU A 178 -0.02 32.20 -3.74
C GLU A 178 0.78 30.92 -3.43
N PHE A 179 1.39 30.29 -4.44
CA PHE A 179 2.19 29.08 -4.25
C PHE A 179 3.19 28.84 -5.38
N ALA A 180 4.27 28.13 -5.09
CA ALA A 180 5.24 27.65 -6.06
C ALA A 180 5.64 26.20 -5.74
N ASN A 181 5.86 25.42 -6.79
CA ASN A 181 6.25 24.01 -6.68
C ASN A 181 7.28 23.66 -7.76
N SER A 182 8.40 23.07 -7.34
CA SER A 182 9.44 22.53 -8.22
C SER A 182 9.40 21.01 -8.16
N THR A 183 9.22 20.39 -9.31
CA THR A 183 9.39 18.95 -9.51
C THR A 183 10.84 18.70 -9.94
N ILE A 184 11.58 17.95 -9.16
CA ILE A 184 12.97 17.59 -9.41
C ILE A 184 13.01 16.14 -9.86
N ILE A 185 13.35 15.90 -11.13
CA ILE A 185 13.48 14.57 -11.71
C ILE A 185 14.94 14.16 -11.60
N LEU A 186 15.21 13.03 -10.94
CA LEU A 186 16.54 12.44 -10.78
C LEU A 186 16.80 11.43 -11.90
N ILE A 187 18.08 11.17 -12.22
CA ILE A 187 18.47 10.15 -13.21
C ILE A 187 17.86 8.79 -12.90
N ASP A 188 17.68 7.92 -13.89
CA ASP A 188 17.12 6.58 -13.68
C ASP A 188 17.86 5.73 -12.63
N GLU A 189 17.13 4.78 -12.01
CA GLU A 189 17.65 3.91 -10.95
C GLU A 189 18.83 3.05 -11.41
N GLU A 190 18.92 2.72 -12.70
CA GLU A 190 20.02 1.91 -13.26
C GLU A 190 21.39 2.62 -13.16
N ASP A 191 21.41 3.94 -13.23
CA ASP A 191 22.62 4.78 -13.20
C ASP A 191 22.83 5.49 -11.84
N ALA A 192 21.85 5.35 -10.94
CA ALA A 192 21.83 5.98 -9.63
C ALA A 192 22.89 5.43 -8.66
N LYS A 193 23.57 6.31 -7.93
CA LYS A 193 24.54 5.92 -6.89
C LYS A 193 24.06 6.26 -5.48
N LYS A 194 23.10 7.16 -5.35
CA LYS A 194 22.54 7.62 -4.06
C LYS A 194 21.06 7.24 -3.94
N SER A 195 20.63 6.98 -2.71
CA SER A 195 19.20 6.82 -2.40
C SER A 195 18.49 8.17 -2.46
N VAL A 196 17.20 8.14 -2.81
CA VAL A 196 16.37 9.35 -2.93
C VAL A 196 16.24 10.05 -1.58
N GLU A 197 16.14 9.30 -0.48
CA GLU A 197 16.08 9.83 0.88
C GLU A 197 17.35 10.60 1.25
N PHE A 198 18.53 10.09 0.85
CA PHE A 198 19.79 10.77 1.13
C PHE A 198 19.90 12.08 0.34
N ILE A 199 19.50 12.08 -0.93
CA ILE A 199 19.48 13.29 -1.76
C ILE A 199 18.51 14.31 -1.17
N LYS A 200 17.32 13.87 -0.76
CA LYS A 200 16.30 14.70 -0.11
C LYS A 200 16.84 15.38 1.16
N GLU A 201 17.41 14.61 2.09
CA GLU A 201 18.02 15.16 3.32
C GLU A 201 19.17 16.14 3.02
N GLU A 202 20.00 15.83 2.02
CA GLU A 202 21.13 16.67 1.64
C GLU A 202 20.67 17.99 1.04
N ILE A 203 19.61 17.99 0.22
CA ILE A 203 19.00 19.21 -0.30
C ILE A 203 18.37 20.00 0.85
N GLU A 204 17.58 19.38 1.74
CA GLU A 204 16.90 20.08 2.85
C GLU A 204 17.86 20.86 3.76
N LYS A 205 19.05 20.31 4.01
CA LYS A 205 20.05 20.92 4.89
C LYS A 205 20.70 22.17 4.29
N ASP A 206 20.91 22.17 2.99
CA ASP A 206 21.70 23.18 2.28
C ASP A 206 20.80 24.11 1.42
N LEU A 207 19.47 24.00 1.52
CA LEU A 207 18.50 24.87 0.84
C LEU A 207 18.73 26.35 1.22
N PRO A 208 18.76 27.28 0.24
CA PRO A 208 18.88 28.69 0.54
C PRO A 208 17.63 29.20 1.27
N LEU A 209 17.84 29.95 2.34
CA LEU A 209 16.76 30.61 3.07
C LEU A 209 16.12 31.70 2.19
N VAL A 210 14.81 31.64 2.04
CA VAL A 210 14.05 32.62 1.26
C VAL A 210 13.12 33.43 2.16
N THR A 211 12.95 34.71 1.87
CA THR A 211 12.25 35.65 2.78
C THR A 211 10.72 35.55 2.71
N ILE A 212 10.18 34.93 1.66
CA ILE A 212 8.74 34.92 1.35
C ILE A 212 8.07 33.56 1.59
N GLY A 213 8.80 32.56 2.06
CA GLY A 213 8.32 31.20 2.32
C GLY A 213 9.42 30.25 2.79
N GLU A 214 9.09 28.99 3.03
CA GLU A 214 10.06 27.93 3.38
C GLU A 214 9.95 26.76 2.39
N PRO A 215 10.93 26.56 1.50
CA PRO A 215 11.03 25.40 0.64
C PRO A 215 11.20 24.13 1.48
N ALA A 216 10.30 23.16 1.30
CA ALA A 216 10.35 21.87 1.97
C ALA A 216 9.76 20.79 1.06
N PHE A 217 10.28 19.56 1.17
CA PHE A 217 9.72 18.41 0.48
C PHE A 217 8.53 17.79 1.21
N GLU A 218 8.38 18.10 2.50
CA GLU A 218 7.17 17.77 3.21
C GLU A 218 6.04 18.71 2.80
N PHE A 219 4.90 18.11 2.44
CA PHE A 219 3.65 18.85 2.38
C PHE A 219 3.31 19.29 3.81
N ARG A 220 3.72 20.51 4.17
CA ARG A 220 3.12 21.24 5.28
C ARG A 220 1.73 21.68 4.87
N SER A 221 0.85 20.70 4.71
CA SER A 221 -0.56 20.96 4.68
C SER A 221 -0.91 21.61 6.00
N ARG A 222 -1.52 22.78 5.94
CA ARG A 222 -2.31 23.30 7.06
C ARG A 222 -3.37 22.28 7.54
N ASN A 223 -3.60 21.20 6.79
CA ASN A 223 -4.49 20.10 7.14
C ASN A 223 -3.85 18.86 7.80
N ASN A 224 -2.52 18.66 7.75
CA ASN A 224 -1.91 17.35 8.07
C ASN A 224 -0.88 17.39 9.21
N SER A 225 -0.68 18.54 9.86
CA SER A 225 -0.20 18.51 11.25
C SER A 225 -1.31 17.94 12.13
N GLU A 226 -0.95 17.12 13.12
CA GLU A 226 -1.80 16.74 14.26
C GLU A 226 -2.20 17.98 15.09
N SER A 227 -2.90 18.93 14.47
CA SER A 227 -3.40 20.13 15.09
C SER A 227 -4.92 20.01 15.15
N ILE A 228 -5.44 19.96 16.37
CA ILE A 228 -6.87 20.08 16.66
C ILE A 228 -7.38 21.32 15.93
N ARG A 229 -8.26 21.12 14.95
CA ARG A 229 -8.84 22.22 14.18
C ARG A 229 -10.15 22.64 14.81
N VAL A 230 -10.18 23.85 15.35
CA VAL A 230 -11.39 24.46 15.87
C VAL A 230 -11.98 25.32 14.76
N TYR A 231 -13.19 24.98 14.32
CA TYR A 231 -13.96 25.81 13.40
C TYR A 231 -14.80 26.77 14.23
N VAL A 232 -14.43 28.05 14.22
CA VAL A 232 -15.26 29.11 14.81
C VAL A 232 -16.19 29.64 13.71
N GLN A 233 -17.50 29.44 13.88
CA GLN A 233 -18.51 29.90 12.93
C GLN A 233 -19.46 30.89 13.61
N GLY A 234 -19.74 32.02 12.95
CA GLY A 234 -20.55 33.10 13.49
C GLY A 234 -20.90 34.13 12.41
N GLU A 235 -21.86 35.00 12.70
CA GLU A 235 -22.37 35.98 11.74
C GLU A 235 -21.54 37.28 11.66
N SER A 236 -20.69 37.54 12.67
CA SER A 236 -19.87 38.75 12.75
C SER A 236 -18.38 38.45 12.57
N MET A 237 -17.78 39.02 11.52
CA MET A 237 -16.36 38.87 11.18
C MET A 237 -15.44 39.41 12.29
N ASP A 238 -15.84 40.49 12.95
CA ASP A 238 -15.02 41.15 13.99
C ASP A 238 -14.85 40.23 15.21
N VAL A 239 -15.93 39.59 15.64
CA VAL A 239 -15.94 38.65 16.78
C VAL A 239 -15.19 37.36 16.44
N LEU A 240 -15.31 36.88 15.20
CA LEU A 240 -14.59 35.71 14.73
C LEU A 240 -13.08 35.93 14.68
N THR A 241 -12.64 37.16 14.37
CA THR A 241 -11.22 37.51 14.33
C THR A 241 -10.62 37.64 15.73
N GLU A 242 -11.42 38.00 16.74
CA GLU A 242 -10.98 38.07 18.15
C GLU A 242 -10.87 36.67 18.80
N LEU A 243 -11.66 35.69 18.32
CA LEU A 243 -11.71 34.33 18.86
C LEU A 243 -10.76 33.33 18.18
N ALA A 244 -10.19 33.68 17.02
CA ALA A 244 -9.30 32.84 16.21
C ALA A 244 -7.82 33.03 16.57
#